data_AF-A0A1C5U553-F1
#
_entry.id   AF-A0A1C5U553-F1
#
_cell.length_a   1.000
_cell.length_b   1.000
_cell.length_c   1.000
_cell.angle_alpha   90.00
_cell.angle_beta   90.00
_cell.angle_gamma   90.00
#
_symmetry.space_group_name_H-M   'P 1'
#
loop_
_entity.id
_entity.type
_entity.pdbx_description
1 polymer ?
#
loop_
_entity_poly.entity_id
_entity_poly.type
_entity_poly.pdbx_seq_one_letter_code
_entity_poly.pdbx_strand_id
1 'polypeptide(L)'
;MKGYKELILSNLVDNSYIVTITDEVMQQIADALRCKLSTVTSGSKWILYSGESTKDGFICSISGSNFTIRQYINGVEQTSTNKPATVVNQNMNGNSAKNFRLRYANGKNGATFFVFISDTMTSGTQLSFLISTATLQDKSNIGVYGYIGSNYKFWIDGGETYNLYGEETYGYADDYVVMTIIPLPRKNTVINGLYRCLVNKNQADRYVFSIDAKKYLACDDQTGYGKCVIELDDNMLA
;
A
#
# COMPACT_ATOMS: atom_id res chain seq x y z
N MET A 1 2.47 -17.05 -5.83
CA MET A 1 3.57 -16.06 -5.77
C MET A 1 4.01 -15.96 -4.32
N LYS A 2 5.21 -16.45 -3.97
CA LYS A 2 5.80 -16.19 -2.64
C LYS A 2 6.08 -14.69 -2.55
N GLY A 3 5.64 -14.03 -1.47
CA GLY A 3 5.80 -12.59 -1.27
C GLY A 3 4.54 -11.83 -0.83
N TYR A 4 3.34 -12.43 -0.95
CA TYR A 4 2.09 -11.85 -0.45
C TYR A 4 1.32 -12.85 0.41
N LYS A 5 0.57 -12.33 1.39
CA LYS A 5 -0.47 -13.03 2.14
C LYS A 5 -1.83 -12.44 1.77
N GLU A 6 -2.89 -13.21 2.02
CA GLU A 6 -4.25 -12.78 1.81
C GLU A 6 -5.07 -12.90 3.09
N LEU A 7 -5.88 -11.87 3.37
CA LEU A 7 -6.89 -11.85 4.41
C LEU A 7 -8.25 -11.73 3.73
N ILE A 8 -9.14 -12.67 3.98
CA ILE A 8 -10.51 -12.65 3.46
C ILE A 8 -11.34 -11.72 4.34
N LEU A 9 -12.05 -10.77 3.71
CA LEU A 9 -12.81 -9.72 4.37
C LEU A 9 -14.33 -9.86 4.18
N SER A 10 -14.74 -10.96 3.56
CA SER A 10 -16.14 -11.31 3.28
C SER A 10 -16.48 -12.64 3.92
N ASN A 11 -17.72 -12.78 4.38
CA ASN A 11 -18.25 -14.02 4.94
C ASN A 11 -19.22 -14.67 3.94
N LEU A 12 -19.22 -16.00 3.89
CA LEU A 12 -20.15 -16.77 3.07
C LEU A 12 -21.48 -16.93 3.84
N VAL A 13 -22.58 -16.47 3.25
CA VAL A 13 -23.94 -16.60 3.76
C VAL A 13 -24.84 -17.04 2.60
N ASP A 14 -25.54 -18.17 2.75
CA ASP A 14 -26.47 -18.70 1.74
C ASP A 14 -25.88 -18.75 0.31
N ASN A 15 -24.68 -19.33 0.16
CA ASN A 15 -23.92 -19.41 -1.10
C ASN A 15 -23.57 -18.06 -1.74
N SER A 16 -23.69 -16.96 -0.99
CA SER A 16 -23.35 -15.61 -1.41
C SER A 16 -22.33 -15.01 -0.44
N TYR A 17 -21.33 -14.28 -0.95
CA TYR A 17 -20.39 -13.56 -0.10
C TYR A 17 -20.94 -12.18 0.27
N ILE A 18 -20.92 -11.86 1.57
CA ILE A 18 -21.28 -10.54 2.10
C ILE A 18 -20.03 -9.93 2.74
N VAL A 19 -19.72 -8.67 2.38
CA VAL A 19 -18.64 -7.91 3.00
C VAL A 19 -19.08 -7.46 4.40
N THR A 20 -18.24 -7.72 5.40
CA THR A 20 -18.54 -7.44 6.82
C THR A 20 -17.42 -6.64 7.46
N ILE A 21 -17.08 -5.49 6.87
CA ILE A 21 -16.06 -4.62 7.47
C ILE A 21 -16.64 -3.98 8.74
N THR A 22 -16.31 -4.57 9.89
CA THR A 22 -16.56 -4.04 11.23
C THR A 22 -15.32 -3.36 11.80
N ASP A 23 -15.44 -2.77 12.98
CA ASP A 23 -14.29 -2.22 13.72
C ASP A 23 -13.25 -3.31 14.00
N GLU A 24 -13.68 -4.53 14.35
CA GLU A 24 -12.80 -5.67 14.59
C GLU A 24 -12.09 -6.13 13.32
N VAL A 25 -12.78 -6.14 12.17
CA VAL A 25 -12.15 -6.48 10.89
C VAL A 25 -11.14 -5.39 10.49
N MET A 26 -11.44 -4.12 10.73
CA MET A 26 -10.48 -3.04 10.51
C MET A 26 -9.27 -3.13 11.43
N GLN A 27 -9.44 -3.61 12.66
CA GLN A 27 -8.31 -3.89 13.55
C GLN A 27 -7.45 -5.03 13.00
N GLN A 28 -8.06 -6.12 12.51
CA GLN A 28 -7.31 -7.21 11.86
C GLN A 28 -6.55 -6.72 10.61
N ILE A 29 -7.14 -5.81 9.83
CA ILE A 29 -6.46 -5.16 8.71
C ILE A 29 -5.26 -4.36 9.21
N ALA A 30 -5.42 -3.51 10.24
CA ALA A 30 -4.31 -2.73 10.79
C ALA A 30 -3.17 -3.62 11.30
N ASP A 31 -3.50 -4.70 12.01
CA ASP A 31 -2.54 -5.67 12.51
C ASP A 31 -1.81 -6.39 11.36
N ALA A 32 -2.54 -6.82 10.33
CA ALA A 32 -1.97 -7.45 9.14
C ALA A 32 -0.98 -6.52 8.42
N LEU A 33 -1.32 -5.23 8.37
CA LEU A 33 -0.52 -4.19 7.72
C LEU A 33 0.61 -3.62 8.61
N ARG A 34 0.66 -4.02 9.89
CA ARG A 34 1.59 -3.51 10.91
C ARG A 34 1.49 -2.00 11.11
N CYS A 35 0.26 -1.49 11.10
CA CYS A 35 -0.03 -0.07 11.33
C CYS A 35 -1.01 0.11 12.50
N LYS A 36 -1.26 1.37 12.86
CA LYS A 36 -2.19 1.77 13.91
C LYS A 36 -3.55 2.07 13.29
N LEU A 37 -4.61 1.88 14.07
CA LEU A 37 -6.00 2.18 13.70
C LEU A 37 -6.55 3.30 14.59
N SER A 38 -7.31 4.22 14.00
CA SER A 38 -8.16 5.17 14.73
C SER A 38 -9.57 5.12 14.16
N THR A 39 -10.54 4.90 15.02
CA THR A 39 -11.96 4.92 14.64
C THR A 39 -12.47 6.37 14.61
N VAL A 40 -13.00 6.80 13.46
CA VAL A 40 -13.64 8.12 13.30
C VAL A 40 -15.14 7.99 13.51
N THR A 41 -15.73 6.93 12.96
CA THR A 41 -17.14 6.58 13.15
C THR A 41 -17.23 5.06 13.15
N SER A 42 -17.60 4.50 14.31
CA SER A 42 -17.70 3.05 14.49
C SER A 42 -18.56 2.43 13.39
N GLY A 43 -18.08 1.32 12.83
CA GLY A 43 -18.74 0.57 11.77
C GLY A 43 -18.72 1.20 10.38
N SER A 44 -18.12 2.38 10.18
CA SER A 44 -18.17 3.04 8.87
C SER A 44 -16.98 3.92 8.47
N LYS A 45 -16.13 4.39 9.39
CA LYS A 45 -15.01 5.29 9.04
C LYS A 45 -13.83 5.15 9.98
N TRP A 46 -12.64 4.91 9.41
CA TRP A 46 -11.40 4.64 10.14
C TRP A 46 -10.19 5.28 9.47
N ILE A 47 -9.12 5.46 10.24
CA ILE A 47 -7.81 5.94 9.77
C ILE A 47 -6.77 4.85 10.04
N LEU A 48 -6.07 4.41 9.00
CA LEU A 48 -4.86 3.58 9.08
C LEU A 48 -3.64 4.50 9.02
N TYR A 49 -2.77 4.45 10.02
CA TYR A 49 -1.62 5.36 10.14
C TYR A 49 -0.42 4.65 10.80
N SER A 50 0.80 5.13 10.57
CA SER A 50 2.03 4.50 11.10
C SER A 50 2.88 5.44 11.96
N GLY A 51 2.69 6.75 11.84
CA GLY A 51 3.33 7.75 12.69
C GLY A 51 2.63 7.97 14.02
N GLU A 52 3.08 8.98 14.77
CA GLU A 52 2.47 9.37 16.05
C GLU A 52 1.19 10.20 15.87
N SER A 53 0.98 10.77 14.69
CA SER A 53 -0.16 11.63 14.38
C SER A 53 -1.27 10.87 13.67
N THR A 54 -2.52 11.03 14.11
CA THR A 54 -3.72 10.55 13.40
C THR A 54 -4.14 11.47 12.26
N LYS A 55 -3.42 12.58 12.02
CA LYS A 55 -3.77 13.56 10.98
C LYS A 55 -3.35 13.14 9.57
N ASP A 56 -2.48 12.15 9.46
CA ASP A 56 -1.95 11.68 8.19
C ASP A 56 -2.06 10.15 8.11
N GLY A 57 -2.40 9.64 6.93
CA GLY A 57 -2.55 8.20 6.71
C GLY A 57 -3.59 7.90 5.64
N PHE A 58 -4.22 6.73 5.74
CA PHE A 58 -5.31 6.34 4.87
C PHE A 58 -6.64 6.40 5.58
N ILE A 59 -7.57 7.19 5.05
CA ILE A 59 -8.95 7.16 5.52
C ILE A 59 -9.74 6.12 4.74
N CYS A 60 -10.27 5.16 5.49
CA CYS A 60 -11.11 4.08 5.01
C CYS A 60 -12.55 4.39 5.39
N SER A 61 -13.48 4.29 4.43
CA SER A 61 -14.89 4.60 4.68
C SER A 61 -15.83 3.67 3.94
N ILE A 62 -16.99 3.43 4.55
CA ILE A 62 -18.11 2.72 3.97
C ILE A 62 -19.22 3.73 3.67
N SER A 63 -19.66 3.77 2.42
CA SER A 63 -20.82 4.56 2.01
C SER A 63 -21.70 3.73 1.10
N GLY A 64 -22.89 3.38 1.60
CA GLY A 64 -23.75 2.38 0.98
C GLY A 64 -22.98 1.09 0.75
N SER A 65 -22.82 0.74 -0.52
CA SER A 65 -22.15 -0.49 -0.94
C SER A 65 -20.69 -0.29 -1.30
N ASN A 66 -20.05 0.84 -1.01
CA ASN A 66 -18.68 1.09 -1.43
C ASN A 66 -17.75 1.18 -0.23
N PHE A 67 -16.65 0.43 -0.28
CA PHE A 67 -15.49 0.61 0.61
C PHE A 67 -14.51 1.50 -0.13
N THR A 68 -14.17 2.64 0.45
CA THR A 68 -13.26 3.60 -0.18
C THR A 68 -12.04 3.79 0.69
N ILE A 69 -10.87 3.78 0.08
CA ILE A 69 -9.61 4.19 0.70
C ILE A 69 -9.08 5.43 0.00
N ARG A 70 -8.74 6.46 0.78
CA ARG A 70 -8.21 7.75 0.30
C ARG A 70 -7.04 8.21 1.14
N GLN A 71 -6.25 9.11 0.58
CA GLN A 71 -5.27 9.86 1.35
C GLN A 71 -5.97 10.71 2.40
N TYR A 72 -5.40 10.72 3.59
CA TYR A 72 -5.73 11.62 4.67
C TYR A 72 -4.49 12.42 4.99
N ILE A 73 -4.58 13.74 4.86
CA ILE A 73 -3.44 14.65 5.01
C ILE A 73 -3.86 15.81 5.89
N ASN A 74 -3.09 16.08 6.95
CA ASN A 74 -3.33 17.17 7.88
C ASN A 74 -4.78 17.24 8.40
N GLY A 75 -5.41 16.08 8.65
CA GLY A 75 -6.77 15.99 9.16
C GLY A 75 -7.87 16.08 8.09
N VAL A 76 -7.50 16.09 6.80
CA VAL A 76 -8.43 16.30 5.69
C VAL A 76 -8.39 15.13 4.71
N GLU A 77 -9.57 14.57 4.43
CA GLU A 77 -9.78 13.56 3.38
C GLU A 77 -9.59 14.18 1.99
N GLN A 78 -8.73 13.57 1.18
CA GLN A 78 -8.42 14.07 -0.15
C GLN A 78 -9.43 13.53 -1.18
N THR A 79 -10.30 14.40 -1.72
CA THR A 79 -11.48 14.00 -2.50
C THR A 79 -11.49 14.40 -3.98
N SER A 80 -10.40 14.92 -4.55
CA SER A 80 -10.38 15.35 -5.96
C SER A 80 -10.08 14.20 -6.95
N THR A 81 -10.46 14.38 -8.22
CA THR A 81 -10.25 13.42 -9.32
C THR A 81 -8.78 13.08 -9.57
N ASN A 82 -7.87 13.99 -9.22
CA ASN A 82 -6.43 13.82 -9.39
C ASN A 82 -5.75 13.22 -8.15
N LYS A 83 -6.54 12.82 -7.14
CA LYS A 83 -6.03 12.19 -5.92
C LYS A 83 -6.35 10.69 -5.97
N PRO A 84 -5.38 9.83 -5.62
CA PRO A 84 -5.61 8.39 -5.57
C PRO A 84 -6.76 8.07 -4.62
N ALA A 85 -7.77 7.40 -5.17
CA ALA A 85 -8.80 6.76 -4.40
C ALA A 85 -9.01 5.38 -5.00
N THR A 86 -9.08 4.36 -4.17
CA THR A 86 -9.61 3.07 -4.59
C THR A 86 -10.99 2.94 -3.99
N VAL A 87 -11.97 2.79 -4.87
CA VAL A 87 -13.32 2.40 -4.51
C VAL A 87 -13.42 0.91 -4.82
N VAL A 88 -13.69 0.12 -3.79
CA VAL A 88 -14.05 -1.29 -3.95
C VAL A 88 -15.53 -1.43 -3.65
N ASN A 89 -16.29 -1.90 -4.64
CA ASN A 89 -17.70 -2.17 -4.46
C ASN A 89 -17.89 -3.44 -3.62
N GLN A 90 -18.70 -3.31 -2.58
CA GLN A 90 -19.05 -4.30 -1.56
C GLN A 90 -20.37 -5.03 -1.87
N ASN A 91 -21.24 -4.47 -2.72
CA ASN A 91 -22.49 -5.16 -3.09
C ASN A 91 -22.22 -6.18 -4.19
N MET A 92 -22.40 -7.45 -3.85
CA MET A 92 -22.52 -8.50 -4.84
C MET A 92 -23.71 -9.39 -4.51
N ASN A 93 -24.85 -9.15 -5.16
CA ASN A 93 -26.01 -10.02 -5.07
C ASN A 93 -25.94 -11.10 -6.17
N GLY A 94 -26.36 -12.33 -5.84
CA GLY A 94 -26.53 -13.45 -6.78
C GLY A 94 -25.26 -14.26 -7.05
N ASN A 95 -25.31 -15.15 -8.06
CA ASN A 95 -24.26 -16.11 -8.46
C ASN A 95 -22.89 -15.48 -8.85
N SER A 96 -22.75 -14.16 -8.73
CA SER A 96 -21.53 -13.38 -8.99
C SER A 96 -20.92 -12.79 -7.72
N ALA A 97 -21.39 -13.17 -6.53
CA ALA A 97 -20.75 -12.82 -5.26
C ALA A 97 -19.38 -13.48 -5.16
N LYS A 98 -18.32 -12.66 -5.13
CA LYS A 98 -16.92 -13.12 -5.11
C LYS A 98 -16.17 -12.52 -3.91
N ASN A 99 -14.96 -13.00 -3.64
CA ASN A 99 -14.26 -12.68 -2.39
C ASN A 99 -13.74 -11.23 -2.39
N PHE A 100 -14.11 -10.46 -1.35
CA PHE A 100 -13.39 -9.23 -1.02
C PHE A 100 -12.20 -9.61 -0.14
N ARG A 101 -10.99 -9.27 -0.58
CA ARG A 101 -9.76 -9.68 0.10
C ARG A 101 -8.76 -8.54 0.19
N LEU A 102 -8.03 -8.51 1.28
CA LEU A 102 -6.79 -7.74 1.40
C LEU A 102 -5.64 -8.65 0.99
N ARG A 103 -4.85 -8.24 0.01
CA ARG A 103 -3.56 -8.85 -0.28
C ARG A 103 -2.46 -7.92 0.21
N TYR A 104 -1.53 -8.41 1.02
CA TYR A 104 -0.50 -7.59 1.64
C TYR A 104 0.86 -8.30 1.70
N ALA A 105 1.92 -7.51 1.73
CA ALA A 105 3.29 -7.95 1.83
C ALA A 105 4.02 -7.13 2.89
N ASN A 106 4.49 -7.82 3.92
CA ASN A 106 5.23 -7.20 5.01
C ASN A 106 6.72 -7.28 4.73
N GLY A 107 7.35 -6.12 4.72
CA GLY A 107 8.78 -5.96 4.64
C GLY A 107 9.43 -5.82 6.01
N LYS A 108 10.76 -5.84 6.01
CA LYS A 108 11.55 -5.46 7.18
C LYS A 108 11.31 -4.01 7.55
N ASN A 109 11.51 -3.70 8.83
CA ASN A 109 11.38 -2.34 9.38
C ASN A 109 9.99 -1.72 9.19
N GLY A 110 8.95 -2.54 9.08
CA GLY A 110 7.55 -2.09 9.06
C GLY A 110 7.06 -1.51 7.73
N ALA A 111 7.84 -1.61 6.65
CA ALA A 111 7.35 -1.25 5.32
C ALA A 111 6.38 -2.31 4.79
N THR A 112 5.18 -1.89 4.38
CA THR A 112 4.11 -2.80 3.95
C THR A 112 3.51 -2.34 2.63
N PHE A 113 3.42 -3.24 1.66
CA PHE A 113 2.55 -3.06 0.50
C PHE A 113 1.23 -3.76 0.70
N PHE A 114 0.14 -3.15 0.21
CA PHE A 114 -1.16 -3.79 0.24
C PHE A 114 -2.08 -3.33 -0.87
N VAL A 115 -3.07 -4.15 -1.16
CA VAL A 115 -4.12 -3.86 -2.13
C VAL A 115 -5.41 -4.52 -1.66
N PHE A 116 -6.51 -3.79 -1.79
CA PHE A 116 -7.84 -4.34 -1.67
C PHE A 116 -8.27 -4.87 -3.02
N ILE A 117 -8.69 -6.14 -3.07
CA ILE A 117 -9.04 -6.83 -4.31
C ILE A 117 -10.48 -7.32 -4.17
N SER A 118 -11.27 -7.08 -5.21
CA SER A 118 -12.45 -7.88 -5.51
C SER A 118 -12.27 -8.54 -6.88
N ASP A 119 -12.83 -9.73 -7.06
CA ASP A 119 -12.76 -10.46 -8.34
C ASP A 119 -13.62 -9.84 -9.46
N THR A 120 -14.21 -8.65 -9.21
CA THR A 120 -14.92 -7.82 -10.19
C THR A 120 -14.09 -6.63 -10.67
N MET A 121 -12.95 -6.35 -10.03
CA MET A 121 -12.01 -5.32 -10.48
C MET A 121 -11.28 -5.80 -11.73
N THR A 122 -11.33 -5.01 -12.81
CA THR A 122 -10.50 -5.24 -13.99
C THR A 122 -9.03 -4.94 -13.67
N SER A 123 -8.11 -5.67 -14.32
CA SER A 123 -6.67 -5.39 -14.29
C SER A 123 -6.44 -3.93 -14.72
N GLY A 124 -5.96 -3.09 -13.79
CA GLY A 124 -5.79 -1.65 -14.00
C GLY A 124 -6.55 -0.74 -13.03
N THR A 125 -7.55 -1.27 -12.30
CA THR A 125 -8.27 -0.51 -11.24
C THR A 125 -7.71 -0.74 -9.83
N GLN A 126 -6.81 -1.72 -9.68
CA GLN A 126 -6.22 -2.12 -8.41
C GLN A 126 -5.02 -1.22 -8.06
N LEU A 127 -5.27 -0.18 -7.27
CA LEU A 127 -4.19 0.65 -6.75
C LEU A 127 -3.46 -0.09 -5.61
N SER A 128 -2.15 -0.17 -5.69
CA SER A 128 -1.35 -0.69 -4.56
C SER A 128 -1.01 0.46 -3.64
N PHE A 129 -1.11 0.23 -2.35
CA PHE A 129 -0.79 1.19 -1.30
C PHE A 129 0.46 0.77 -0.56
N LEU A 130 1.08 1.75 0.08
CA LEU A 130 2.27 1.61 0.90
C LEU A 130 2.05 2.32 2.23
N ILE A 131 2.41 1.65 3.32
CA ILE A 131 2.59 2.25 4.65
C ILE A 131 4.00 1.87 5.12
N SER A 132 4.72 2.82 5.70
CA SER A 132 6.02 2.60 6.35
C SER A 132 6.24 3.67 7.43
N THR A 133 7.39 3.64 8.08
CA THR A 133 7.83 4.64 9.05
C THR A 133 9.24 5.10 8.71
N ALA A 134 9.52 6.39 8.90
CA ALA A 134 10.89 6.89 8.92
C ALA A 134 11.25 7.34 10.34
N THR A 135 12.46 7.00 10.78
CA THR A 135 12.97 7.43 12.08
C THR A 135 13.77 8.71 11.92
N LEU A 136 13.38 9.76 12.62
CA LEU A 136 14.07 11.06 12.61
C LEU A 136 15.36 11.02 13.45
N GLN A 137 16.17 12.07 13.34
CA GLN A 137 17.43 12.19 14.10
C GLN A 137 17.21 12.15 15.62
N ASP A 138 16.09 12.73 16.09
CA ASP A 138 15.66 12.72 17.49
C ASP A 138 15.02 11.39 17.94
N LYS A 139 15.06 10.36 17.07
CA LYS A 139 14.50 9.02 17.27
C LYS A 139 12.97 8.94 17.28
N SER A 140 12.26 10.04 17.02
CA SER A 140 10.82 9.98 16.77
C SER A 140 10.54 9.30 15.41
N ASN A 141 9.37 8.65 15.30
CA ASN A 141 8.94 8.02 14.06
C ASN A 141 7.86 8.88 13.39
N ILE A 142 7.99 9.07 12.09
CA ILE A 142 6.96 9.68 11.24
C ILE A 142 6.39 8.64 10.29
N GLY A 143 5.10 8.75 10.01
CA GLY A 143 4.43 7.95 9.01
C GLY A 143 4.88 8.30 7.60
N VAL A 144 5.00 7.27 6.77
CA VAL A 144 5.25 7.36 5.34
C VAL A 144 4.15 6.59 4.63
N TYR A 145 3.47 7.25 3.71
CA TYR A 145 2.31 6.70 3.02
C TYR A 145 2.47 6.92 1.53
N GLY A 146 2.03 5.96 0.73
CA GLY A 146 2.15 6.08 -0.71
C GLY A 146 1.15 5.23 -1.46
N TYR A 147 1.05 5.48 -2.75
CA TYR A 147 0.31 4.63 -3.67
C TYR A 147 1.13 4.44 -4.93
N ILE A 148 0.85 3.33 -5.61
CA ILE A 148 1.53 2.89 -6.82
C ILE A 148 0.52 3.00 -7.95
N GLY A 149 0.75 3.98 -8.82
CA GLY A 149 -0.03 4.34 -9.99
C GLY A 149 0.77 5.30 -10.87
N SER A 150 0.19 5.79 -11.97
CA SER A 150 0.92 6.46 -13.08
C SER A 150 1.69 7.73 -12.72
N ASN A 151 1.53 8.19 -11.47
CA ASN A 151 2.27 9.25 -10.82
C ASN A 151 2.70 8.77 -9.41
N TYR A 152 3.82 8.04 -9.28
CA TYR A 152 4.41 7.60 -8.02
C TYR A 152 4.70 8.78 -7.08
N LYS A 153 3.90 8.87 -6.02
CA LYS A 153 4.06 9.87 -4.96
C LYS A 153 3.88 9.20 -3.62
N PHE A 154 4.79 9.49 -2.70
CA PHE A 154 4.55 9.27 -1.29
C PHE A 154 4.39 10.61 -0.59
N TRP A 155 3.67 10.60 0.53
CA TRP A 155 3.61 11.70 1.47
C TRP A 155 4.01 11.20 2.85
N ILE A 156 4.53 12.12 3.65
CA ILE A 156 4.89 11.85 5.03
C ILE A 156 3.98 12.65 5.96
N ASP A 157 3.99 12.30 7.25
CA ASP A 157 3.31 13.09 8.28
C ASP A 157 3.66 14.59 8.15
N GLY A 158 2.64 15.44 8.19
CA GLY A 158 2.73 16.87 7.90
C GLY A 158 2.45 17.25 6.44
N GLY A 159 2.18 16.27 5.56
CA GLY A 159 1.70 16.48 4.20
C GLY A 159 2.76 16.83 3.16
N GLU A 160 4.05 16.73 3.50
CA GLU A 160 5.12 16.86 2.51
C GLU A 160 5.06 15.69 1.52
N THR A 161 5.07 16.01 0.24
CA THR A 161 5.02 15.02 -0.85
C THR A 161 6.37 14.91 -1.54
N TYR A 162 6.73 13.67 -1.88
CA TYR A 162 7.99 13.32 -2.53
C TYR A 162 7.68 12.49 -3.77
N ASN A 163 8.31 12.87 -4.88
CA ASN A 163 8.21 12.13 -6.13
C ASN A 163 9.31 11.06 -6.17
N LEU A 164 8.96 9.85 -6.60
CA LEU A 164 9.93 8.79 -6.87
C LEU A 164 10.36 8.73 -8.34
N TYR A 165 9.86 9.66 -9.15
CA TYR A 165 10.33 9.85 -10.52
C TYR A 165 11.78 10.27 -10.53
N GLY A 166 12.56 9.60 -11.37
CA GLY A 166 13.80 10.15 -11.88
C GLY A 166 13.99 9.62 -13.28
N GLU A 167 14.35 10.53 -14.17
CA GLU A 167 14.49 10.37 -15.62
C GLU A 167 15.73 9.56 -16.01
N GLU A 168 16.20 8.67 -15.14
CA GLU A 168 17.39 7.87 -15.41
C GLU A 168 16.99 6.59 -16.12
N THR A 169 16.81 6.71 -17.44
CA THR A 169 16.77 5.60 -18.37
C THR A 169 18.19 5.07 -18.52
N TYR A 170 18.61 4.18 -17.61
CA TYR A 170 19.80 3.39 -17.86
C TYR A 170 19.49 2.46 -19.05
N GLY A 171 20.35 2.46 -20.07
CA GLY A 171 20.12 1.74 -21.33
C GLY A 171 19.77 0.26 -21.13
N TYR A 172 19.18 -0.33 -22.18
CA TYR A 172 18.64 -1.70 -22.24
C TYR A 172 19.74 -2.79 -22.17
N ALA A 173 20.58 -2.81 -21.14
CA ALA A 173 21.51 -3.90 -20.85
C ALA A 173 20.84 -4.92 -19.92
N ASP A 174 20.67 -6.16 -20.39
CA ASP A 174 19.90 -7.21 -19.73
C ASP A 174 20.23 -7.37 -18.22
N ASP A 175 19.19 -7.40 -17.39
CA ASP A 175 19.15 -7.95 -16.02
C ASP A 175 19.97 -7.28 -14.88
N TYR A 176 20.06 -5.95 -14.80
CA TYR A 176 20.48 -5.28 -13.55
C TYR A 176 19.32 -4.64 -12.78
N VAL A 177 19.47 -4.64 -11.46
CA VAL A 177 18.56 -3.99 -10.52
C VAL A 177 19.36 -2.96 -9.72
N VAL A 178 19.04 -1.68 -9.88
CA VAL A 178 19.58 -0.62 -9.03
C VAL A 178 18.54 -0.29 -7.97
N MET A 179 18.92 -0.45 -6.70
CA MET A 179 18.10 0.00 -5.56
C MET A 179 18.76 1.18 -4.88
N THR A 180 17.99 2.22 -4.61
CA THR A 180 18.44 3.38 -3.84
C THR A 180 17.54 3.58 -2.63
N ILE A 181 18.18 3.93 -1.52
CA ILE A 181 17.48 4.44 -0.34
C ILE A 181 16.74 5.73 -0.71
N ILE A 182 15.62 6.00 -0.05
CA ILE A 182 14.83 7.20 -0.30
C ILE A 182 15.17 8.25 0.77
N PRO A 183 15.92 9.31 0.43
CA PRO A 183 16.27 10.35 1.39
C PRO A 183 15.08 11.28 1.64
N LEU A 184 14.95 11.74 2.89
CA LEU A 184 14.07 12.82 3.31
C LEU A 184 14.93 14.05 3.64
N PRO A 185 15.38 14.83 2.63
CA PRO A 185 16.37 15.90 2.81
C PRO A 185 15.96 16.96 3.82
N ARG A 186 14.66 17.26 3.94
CA ARG A 186 14.15 18.24 4.92
C ARG A 186 14.08 17.71 6.36
N LYS A 187 14.31 16.41 6.53
CA LYS A 187 14.22 15.69 7.80
C LYS A 187 15.56 15.07 8.22
N ASN A 188 16.61 15.22 7.41
CA ASN A 188 17.94 14.63 7.61
C ASN A 188 17.89 13.12 7.93
N THR A 189 17.02 12.38 7.24
CA THR A 189 16.85 10.94 7.44
C THR A 189 16.57 10.21 6.13
N VAL A 190 16.47 8.88 6.19
CA VAL A 190 16.09 7.99 5.10
C VAL A 190 14.90 7.13 5.52
N ILE A 191 14.14 6.65 4.54
CA ILE A 191 13.12 5.62 4.78
C ILE A 191 13.83 4.26 4.81
N ASN A 192 13.65 3.51 5.90
CA ASN A 192 14.26 2.19 6.07
C ASN A 192 13.28 1.09 5.65
N GLY A 193 13.74 0.09 4.89
CA GLY A 193 12.92 -1.03 4.41
C GLY A 193 12.09 -0.74 3.14
N LEU A 194 12.06 0.51 2.69
CA LEU A 194 11.49 0.92 1.41
C LEU A 194 12.58 1.53 0.53
N TYR A 195 12.61 1.08 -0.71
CA TYR A 195 13.63 1.45 -1.68
C TYR A 195 12.99 1.90 -2.98
N ARG A 196 13.63 2.86 -3.62
CA ARG A 196 13.41 3.14 -5.03
C ARG A 196 14.19 2.10 -5.84
N CYS A 197 13.59 1.65 -6.92
CA CYS A 197 14.20 0.64 -7.77
C CYS A 197 14.08 1.02 -9.25
N LEU A 198 15.23 0.98 -9.93
CA LEU A 198 15.34 1.09 -11.38
C LEU A 198 15.63 -0.31 -11.90
N VAL A 199 14.73 -0.81 -12.73
CA VAL A 199 14.75 -2.21 -13.19
C VAL A 199 14.68 -2.18 -14.70
N ASN A 200 15.66 -2.78 -15.35
CA ASN A 200 15.68 -2.92 -16.80
C ASN A 200 14.93 -4.18 -17.29
N LYS A 201 13.79 -4.50 -16.66
CA LYS A 201 12.98 -5.65 -17.00
C LYS A 201 11.57 -5.19 -17.30
N ASN A 202 11.19 -5.32 -18.57
CA ASN A 202 9.83 -5.06 -19.06
C ASN A 202 8.91 -6.21 -18.62
N GLN A 203 8.65 -6.29 -17.31
CA GLN A 203 7.63 -7.17 -16.75
C GLN A 203 6.48 -6.32 -16.27
N ALA A 204 5.32 -6.52 -16.91
CA ALA A 204 4.04 -6.16 -16.35
C ALA A 204 3.80 -7.09 -15.17
N ASP A 205 4.15 -6.66 -13.96
CA ASP A 205 3.56 -7.07 -12.66
C ASP A 205 4.56 -6.99 -11.50
N ARG A 206 4.00 -7.13 -10.29
CA ARG A 206 4.73 -7.33 -9.02
C ARG A 206 5.56 -8.61 -9.09
N TYR A 207 6.84 -8.54 -8.73
CA TYR A 207 7.72 -9.71 -8.76
C TYR A 207 8.71 -9.72 -7.60
N VAL A 208 9.15 -10.93 -7.23
CA VAL A 208 10.16 -11.15 -6.20
C VAL A 208 11.52 -11.42 -6.83
N PHE A 209 12.55 -10.76 -6.32
CA PHE A 209 13.94 -10.94 -6.73
C PHE A 209 14.86 -11.03 -5.51
N SER A 210 16.14 -11.32 -5.74
CA SER A 210 17.12 -11.48 -4.65
C SER A 210 18.38 -10.69 -4.93
N ILE A 211 18.95 -10.08 -3.90
CA ILE A 211 20.29 -9.47 -3.91
C ILE A 211 20.98 -9.91 -2.61
N ASP A 212 22.18 -10.47 -2.70
CA ASP A 212 22.98 -10.94 -1.56
C ASP A 212 22.17 -11.80 -0.56
N ALA A 213 21.48 -12.82 -1.08
CA ALA A 213 20.58 -13.72 -0.35
C ALA A 213 19.34 -13.09 0.32
N LYS A 214 19.19 -11.76 0.30
CA LYS A 214 17.96 -11.07 0.72
C LYS A 214 16.92 -11.12 -0.38
N LYS A 215 15.64 -11.20 0.00
CA LYS A 215 14.50 -11.22 -0.92
C LYS A 215 13.80 -9.88 -0.92
N TYR A 216 13.40 -9.44 -2.10
CA TYR A 216 12.76 -8.15 -2.32
C TYR A 216 11.51 -8.34 -3.14
N LEU A 217 10.49 -7.55 -2.84
CA LEU A 217 9.27 -7.47 -3.63
C LEU A 217 9.21 -6.11 -4.32
N ALA A 218 9.28 -6.13 -5.64
CA ALA A 218 9.00 -4.96 -6.47
C ALA A 218 7.50 -4.88 -6.75
N CYS A 219 6.96 -3.67 -6.64
CA CYS A 219 5.61 -3.35 -7.07
C CYS A 219 5.64 -2.28 -8.17
N ASP A 220 5.08 -2.65 -9.33
CA ASP A 220 5.00 -1.86 -10.56
C ASP A 220 3.52 -1.55 -10.84
N ASP A 221 3.23 -0.37 -11.38
CA ASP A 221 1.90 0.00 -11.86
C ASP A 221 1.71 -0.29 -13.36
N GLN A 222 2.70 -0.94 -13.99
CA GLN A 222 2.75 -1.31 -15.40
C GLN A 222 2.96 -0.12 -16.36
N THR A 223 3.27 1.08 -15.86
CA THR A 223 3.50 2.27 -16.71
C THR A 223 4.96 2.50 -17.08
N GLY A 224 5.89 1.69 -16.54
CA GLY A 224 7.28 1.62 -16.98
C GLY A 224 8.23 2.65 -16.36
N TYR A 225 7.78 3.48 -15.41
CA TYR A 225 8.60 4.55 -14.80
C TYR A 225 8.74 4.39 -13.28
N GLY A 226 9.89 3.86 -12.84
CA GLY A 226 10.29 3.77 -11.42
C GLY A 226 9.48 2.76 -10.60
N LYS A 227 10.15 1.85 -9.87
CA LYS A 227 9.48 0.83 -9.05
C LYS A 227 9.71 1.09 -7.57
N CYS A 228 8.73 0.80 -6.73
CA CYS A 228 8.93 0.74 -5.28
C CYS A 228 9.25 -0.69 -4.89
N VAL A 229 10.19 -0.84 -3.97
CA VAL A 229 10.64 -2.15 -3.47
C VAL A 229 10.63 -2.16 -1.96
N ILE A 230 10.19 -3.27 -1.38
CA ILE A 230 10.43 -3.58 0.03
C ILE A 230 11.34 -4.80 0.16
N GLU A 231 12.21 -4.80 1.16
CA GLU A 231 12.92 -6.02 1.60
C GLU A 231 11.92 -6.90 2.34
N LEU A 232 11.65 -8.10 1.84
CA LEU A 232 10.65 -9.00 2.43
C LEU A 232 11.09 -9.51 3.81
N ASP A 233 10.11 -9.61 4.71
CA ASP A 233 10.26 -10.32 5.97
C ASP A 233 10.36 -11.84 5.71
N ASP A 234 11.09 -12.56 6.56
CA ASP A 234 11.33 -14.00 6.39
C ASP A 234 10.01 -14.79 6.42
N ASN A 235 9.03 -14.31 7.19
CA ASN A 235 7.69 -14.89 7.29
C ASN A 235 6.84 -14.74 6.00
N MET A 236 7.30 -13.98 5.01
CA MET A 236 6.68 -13.83 3.70
C MET A 236 7.27 -14.80 2.67
N LEU A 237 8.34 -15.51 3.03
CA LEU A 237 9.08 -16.44 2.17
C LEU A 237 8.72 -17.90 2.42
N ALA A 238 8.10 -18.20 3.57
CA ALA A 238 7.59 -19.51 3.94
C ALA A 238 6.51 -19.99 2.96
#